data_AF-A0AB35QHW5-F1
#
_entry.id   AF-A0AB35QHW5-F1
#
_cell.length_a   1.000
_cell.length_b   1.000
_cell.length_c   1.000
_cell.angle_alpha   90.00
_cell.angle_beta   90.00
_cell.angle_gamma   90.00
#
_symmetry.space_group_name_H-M   'P 1'
#
loop_
_entity.id
_entity.type
_entity.pdbx_description
1 polymer ?
#
loop_
_entity_poly.entity_id
_entity_poly.type
_entity_poly.pdbx_seq_one_letter_code
_entity_poly.pdbx_strand_id
1 'polypeptide(L)'
;MTLKTLYIEFYYGEYSAQERTEKINKYIEENEDVHIDFFTELLLPFNDYNSLLLRIINLTDPIFSYNCIEAEMLAARFFLDILNNYQEKNLSPVQLCTIFNNLETGFMGATRNLPDNIIYYPTWLESFYDACDWCDETWTLENSPHLIEASKQQVHIIEK
;
A
#
# COMPACT_ATOMS: atom_id res chain seq x y z
N MET A 1 -0.92 4.83 -13.94
CA MET A 1 -1.33 4.12 -12.71
C MET A 1 -2.71 3.48 -12.90
N THR A 2 -3.02 2.32 -12.31
CA THR A 2 -4.37 1.71 -12.41
C THR A 2 -5.24 2.05 -11.19
N LEU A 3 -6.57 1.95 -11.30
CA LEU A 3 -7.48 2.18 -10.17
C LEU A 3 -7.22 1.22 -9.00
N LYS A 4 -6.91 -0.04 -9.31
CA LYS A 4 -6.57 -1.06 -8.30
C LYS A 4 -5.25 -0.73 -7.59
N THR A 5 -4.25 -0.22 -8.32
CA THR A 5 -3.00 0.29 -7.72
C THR A 5 -3.29 1.44 -6.76
N LEU A 6 -4.08 2.42 -7.20
CA LEU A 6 -4.46 3.58 -6.37
C LEU A 6 -5.23 3.15 -5.10
N TYR A 7 -6.13 2.17 -5.24
CA TYR A 7 -6.83 1.57 -4.10
C TYR A 7 -5.86 0.98 -3.07
N ILE A 8 -4.88 0.18 -3.51
CA ILE A 8 -3.90 -0.45 -2.62
C ILE A 8 -3.00 0.59 -1.95
N GLU A 9 -2.53 1.59 -2.70
CA GLU A 9 -1.79 2.72 -2.13
C GLU A 9 -2.60 3.42 -1.03
N PHE A 10 -3.87 3.71 -1.27
CA PHE A 10 -4.72 4.40 -0.30
C PHE A 10 -5.09 3.54 0.91
N TYR A 11 -5.12 2.23 0.71
CA TYR A 11 -5.45 1.24 1.75
C TYR A 11 -4.30 1.07 2.75
N TYR A 12 -3.07 0.97 2.27
CA TYR A 12 -1.89 0.70 3.13
C TYR A 12 -1.00 1.92 3.37
N GLY A 13 -0.99 2.88 2.44
CA GLY A 13 -0.16 4.07 2.51
C GLY A 13 -0.69 5.13 3.47
N GLU A 14 0.23 5.96 3.93
CA GLU A 14 -0.06 7.12 4.77
C GLU A 14 -0.12 8.37 3.90
N TYR A 15 -1.33 8.85 3.61
CA TYR A 15 -1.56 10.02 2.77
C TYR A 15 -2.55 10.96 3.45
N SER A 16 -2.19 12.24 3.50
CA SER A 16 -3.08 13.34 3.83
C SER A 16 -4.22 13.46 2.82
N ALA A 17 -5.28 14.18 3.18
CA ALA A 17 -6.40 14.42 2.28
C ALA A 17 -5.96 15.14 0.98
N GLN A 18 -4.98 16.03 1.08
CA GLN A 18 -4.41 16.73 -0.07
C GLN A 18 -3.66 15.76 -0.99
N GLU A 19 -2.75 14.93 -0.46
CA GLU A 19 -2.01 13.95 -1.27
C GLU A 19 -2.94 12.94 -1.94
N ARG A 20 -4.00 12.51 -1.26
CA ARG A 20 -5.04 11.66 -1.85
C ARG A 20 -5.72 12.35 -3.04
N THR A 21 -6.05 13.63 -2.88
CA THR A 21 -6.68 14.43 -3.96
C THR A 21 -5.73 14.57 -5.15
N GLU A 22 -4.46 14.86 -4.91
CA GLU A 22 -3.44 14.98 -5.96
C GLU A 22 -3.25 13.66 -6.72
N LYS A 23 -3.21 12.52 -6.02
CA LYS A 23 -3.13 11.20 -6.64
C LYS A 23 -4.36 10.82 -7.45
N ILE A 24 -5.57 11.18 -6.98
CA ILE A 24 -6.81 11.01 -7.74
C ILE A 24 -6.78 11.85 -9.02
N ASN A 25 -6.41 13.14 -8.92
CA ASN A 25 -6.34 14.02 -10.08
C ASN A 25 -5.34 13.48 -11.11
N LYS A 26 -4.16 13.06 -10.66
CA LYS A 26 -3.16 12.42 -11.52
C LYS A 26 -3.68 11.14 -12.18
N TYR A 27 -4.43 10.31 -11.46
CA TYR A 27 -5.09 9.14 -12.04
C TYR A 27 -6.06 9.52 -13.16
N ILE A 28 -6.90 10.53 -12.94
CA ILE A 28 -7.87 11.02 -13.92
C ILE A 28 -7.15 11.53 -15.18
N GLU A 29 -6.13 12.38 -15.01
CA GLU A 29 -5.32 12.94 -16.12
C GLU A 29 -4.65 11.83 -16.95
N GLU A 30 -4.14 10.78 -16.30
CA GLU A 30 -3.47 9.65 -16.99
C GLU A 30 -4.46 8.70 -17.70
N ASN A 31 -5.75 8.74 -17.37
CA ASN A 31 -6.75 7.77 -17.82
C ASN A 31 -8.02 8.44 -18.41
N GLU A 32 -7.94 9.70 -18.84
CA GLU A 32 -9.09 10.56 -19.20
C GLU A 32 -10.02 9.94 -20.27
N ASP A 33 -9.52 9.00 -21.09
CA ASP A 33 -10.29 8.25 -22.10
C ASP A 33 -11.21 7.15 -21.52
N VAL A 34 -11.17 6.89 -20.20
CA VAL A 34 -11.74 5.70 -19.55
C VAL A 34 -12.85 6.11 -18.56
N HIS A 35 -14.08 6.24 -19.05
CA HIS A 35 -15.32 6.36 -18.26
C HIS A 35 -15.50 7.62 -17.38
N ILE A 36 -16.03 8.69 -17.99
CA ILE A 36 -16.35 10.01 -17.39
C ILE A 36 -17.21 9.92 -16.12
N ASP A 37 -18.15 8.98 -16.04
CA ASP A 37 -19.11 8.92 -14.93
C ASP A 37 -18.44 8.61 -13.58
N PHE A 38 -17.37 7.81 -13.56
CA PHE A 38 -16.67 7.49 -12.30
C PHE A 38 -15.74 8.59 -11.81
N PHE A 39 -15.16 9.39 -12.73
CA PHE A 39 -14.31 10.52 -12.34
C PHE A 39 -15.10 11.58 -11.57
N THR A 40 -16.37 11.76 -11.91
CA THR A 40 -17.26 12.66 -11.18
C THR A 40 -17.42 12.20 -9.72
N GLU A 41 -17.54 10.89 -9.47
CA GLU A 41 -17.62 10.36 -8.11
C GLU A 41 -16.29 10.54 -7.34
N LEU A 42 -15.13 10.39 -8.00
CA LEU A 42 -13.81 10.55 -7.39
C LEU A 42 -13.45 11.99 -7.01
N LEU A 43 -14.01 12.98 -7.72
CA LEU A 43 -13.79 14.40 -7.45
C LEU A 43 -14.63 14.93 -6.27
N LEU A 44 -15.61 14.14 -5.79
CA LEU A 44 -16.39 14.51 -4.61
C LEU A 44 -15.56 14.27 -3.35
N PRO A 45 -15.55 15.21 -2.39
CA PRO A 45 -14.89 15.00 -1.12
C PRO A 45 -15.57 13.84 -0.38
N PHE A 46 -14.86 12.72 -0.30
CA PHE A 46 -15.37 11.48 0.29
C PHE A 46 -14.57 11.14 1.53
N ASN A 47 -15.25 10.83 2.64
CA ASN A 47 -14.59 10.51 3.91
C ASN A 47 -13.88 9.15 3.89
N ASP A 48 -14.28 8.25 2.99
CA ASP A 48 -13.75 6.89 2.87
C ASP A 48 -13.44 6.54 1.40
N TYR A 49 -12.33 7.08 0.89
CA TYR A 49 -11.89 6.82 -0.49
C TYR A 49 -11.69 5.33 -0.78
N ASN A 50 -11.36 4.50 0.22
CA ASN A 50 -11.16 3.08 0.02
C ASN A 50 -12.47 2.39 -0.38
N SER A 51 -13.57 2.67 0.33
CA SER A 51 -14.89 2.15 -0.03
C SER A 51 -15.36 2.64 -1.40
N LEU A 52 -15.12 3.91 -1.73
CA LEU A 52 -15.47 4.46 -3.03
C LEU A 52 -14.69 3.78 -4.18
N LEU A 53 -13.36 3.70 -4.04
CA LEU A 53 -12.49 3.07 -5.03
C LEU A 53 -12.86 1.60 -5.23
N LEU A 54 -13.08 0.85 -4.15
CA LEU A 54 -13.50 -0.56 -4.24
C LEU A 54 -14.86 -0.69 -4.94
N ARG A 55 -15.82 0.19 -4.63
CA ARG A 55 -17.13 0.21 -5.32
C ARG A 55 -16.95 0.42 -6.82
N ILE A 56 -16.11 1.37 -7.24
CA ILE A 56 -15.86 1.65 -8.66
C ILE A 56 -15.15 0.47 -9.33
N ILE A 57 -14.13 -0.12 -8.69
CA ILE A 57 -13.43 -1.30 -9.20
C ILE A 57 -14.43 -2.45 -9.42
N ASN A 58 -15.35 -2.67 -8.49
CA ASN A 58 -16.32 -3.75 -8.57
C ASN A 58 -17.36 -3.60 -9.70
N LEU A 59 -17.46 -2.43 -10.35
CA LEU A 59 -18.32 -2.26 -11.53
C LEU A 59 -17.74 -2.94 -12.77
N THR A 60 -16.42 -3.07 -12.84
CA THR A 60 -15.72 -3.73 -13.95
C THR A 60 -15.09 -5.06 -13.56
N ASP A 61 -14.76 -5.24 -12.28
CA ASP A 61 -14.20 -6.47 -11.73
C ASP A 61 -14.82 -6.81 -10.35
N PRO A 62 -16.00 -7.46 -10.32
CA PRO A 62 -16.73 -7.77 -9.09
C PRO A 62 -16.04 -8.77 -8.16
N ILE A 63 -15.01 -9.48 -8.63
CA ILE A 63 -14.29 -10.47 -7.83
C ILE A 63 -13.08 -9.86 -7.12
N PHE A 64 -12.70 -8.62 -7.46
CA PHE A 64 -11.62 -7.93 -6.79
C PHE A 64 -12.00 -7.60 -5.35
N SER A 65 -11.07 -7.82 -4.44
CA SER A 65 -11.19 -7.43 -3.03
C SER A 65 -9.81 -7.28 -2.44
N TYR A 66 -9.69 -6.61 -1.29
CA TYR A 66 -8.43 -6.50 -0.56
C TYR A 66 -7.80 -7.86 -0.19
N ASN A 67 -8.59 -8.95 -0.23
CA ASN A 67 -8.20 -10.32 0.12
C ASN A 67 -7.84 -11.21 -1.08
N CYS A 68 -7.94 -10.74 -2.33
CA CYS A 68 -7.57 -11.58 -3.48
C CYS A 68 -6.05 -11.60 -3.73
N ILE A 69 -5.58 -12.57 -4.52
CA ILE A 69 -4.16 -12.71 -4.91
C ILE A 69 -3.68 -11.47 -5.65
N GLU A 70 -4.51 -10.88 -6.51
CA GLU A 70 -4.14 -9.67 -7.26
C GLU A 70 -3.87 -8.49 -6.32
N ALA A 71 -4.71 -8.30 -5.29
CA ALA A 71 -4.50 -7.26 -4.27
C ALA A 71 -3.20 -7.47 -3.50
N GLU A 72 -2.83 -8.72 -3.20
CA GLU A 72 -1.55 -9.03 -2.58
C GLU A 72 -0.36 -8.71 -3.49
N MET A 73 -0.41 -9.10 -4.77
CA MET A 73 0.64 -8.77 -5.73
C MET A 73 0.82 -7.25 -5.88
N LEU A 74 -0.28 -6.50 -5.86
CA LEU A 74 -0.25 -5.04 -5.87
C LEU A 74 0.32 -4.47 -4.57
N ALA A 75 0.01 -5.07 -3.41
CA ALA A 75 0.56 -4.66 -2.11
C ALA A 75 2.07 -4.89 -2.02
N ALA A 76 2.56 -6.04 -2.53
CA ALA A 76 3.99 -6.32 -2.61
C ALA A 76 4.73 -5.32 -3.51
N ARG A 77 4.16 -4.97 -4.67
CA ARG A 77 4.70 -3.92 -5.56
C ARG A 77 4.69 -2.55 -4.92
N PHE A 78 3.59 -2.19 -4.25
CA PHE A 78 3.52 -0.95 -3.49
C PHE A 78 4.62 -0.89 -2.43
N PHE A 79 4.82 -1.96 -1.66
CA PHE A 79 5.87 -1.99 -0.65
C PHE A 79 7.27 -1.89 -1.27
N LEU A 80 7.50 -2.53 -2.41
CA LEU A 80 8.75 -2.38 -3.18
C LEU A 80 9.02 -0.91 -3.54
N ASP A 81 8.02 -0.19 -4.03
CA ASP A 81 8.15 1.24 -4.35
C ASP A 81 8.47 2.08 -3.11
N ILE A 82 7.86 1.76 -1.97
CA ILE A 82 8.13 2.42 -0.68
C ILE A 82 9.57 2.18 -0.22
N LEU A 83 10.07 0.96 -0.32
CA LEU A 83 11.45 0.60 0.05
C LEU A 83 12.46 1.34 -0.84
N ASN A 84 12.19 1.43 -2.15
CA ASN A 84 13.03 2.18 -3.07
C ASN A 84 13.05 3.69 -2.75
N ASN A 85 11.89 4.29 -2.51
CA ASN A 85 11.80 5.69 -2.11
C ASN A 85 12.53 5.97 -0.78
N TYR A 86 12.48 5.03 0.17
CA TYR A 86 13.21 5.15 1.43
C TYR A 86 14.73 5.13 1.21
N GLN A 87 15.23 4.24 0.34
CA GLN A 87 16.66 4.18 -0.01
C GLN A 87 17.16 5.46 -0.69
N GLU A 88 16.28 6.15 -1.43
CA GLU A 88 16.55 7.48 -2.00
C GLU A 88 16.48 8.63 -0.98
N LYS A 89 16.20 8.33 0.30
CA LYS A 89 16.03 9.29 1.41
C LYS A 89 14.81 10.20 1.25
N ASN A 90 13.80 9.74 0.52
CA ASN A 90 12.54 10.47 0.31
C ASN A 90 11.47 10.15 1.37
N LEU A 91 11.71 9.16 2.24
CA LEU A 91 10.85 8.81 3.38
C LEU A 91 11.63 8.81 4.69
N SER A 92 10.97 9.19 5.77
CA SER A 92 11.52 9.02 7.12
C SER A 92 11.40 7.55 7.59
N PRO A 93 12.22 7.11 8.55
CA PRO A 93 12.06 5.81 9.21
C PRO A 93 10.64 5.56 9.74
N VAL A 94 10.04 6.58 10.36
CA VAL A 94 8.69 6.51 10.93
C VAL A 94 7.66 6.24 9.84
N GLN A 95 7.71 6.98 8.73
CA GLN A 95 6.78 6.78 7.61
C GLN A 95 6.91 5.37 7.02
N LEU A 96 8.14 4.88 6.84
CA LEU A 96 8.38 3.52 6.36
C LEU A 96 7.76 2.48 7.29
N CYS A 97 8.03 2.57 8.59
CA CYS A 97 7.52 1.59 9.55
C CYS A 97 6.01 1.69 9.77
N THR A 98 5.42 2.88 9.69
CA THR A 98 3.96 3.04 9.69
C THR A 98 3.33 2.33 8.50
N ILE A 99 3.86 2.53 7.28
CA ILE A 99 3.35 1.86 6.08
C ILE A 99 3.53 0.34 6.17
N PHE A 100 4.68 -0.12 6.64
CA PHE A 100 4.91 -1.55 6.88
C PHE A 100 3.91 -2.13 7.88
N ASN A 101 3.67 -1.46 9.02
CA ASN A 101 2.71 -1.93 10.02
C ASN A 101 1.27 -1.97 9.49
N ASN A 102 0.89 -1.03 8.61
CA ASN A 102 -0.41 -1.08 7.93
C ASN A 102 -0.53 -2.31 7.02
N LEU A 103 0.53 -2.62 6.26
CA LEU A 103 0.61 -3.85 5.46
C LEU A 103 0.47 -5.07 6.35
N GLU A 104 1.33 -5.22 7.35
CA GLU A 104 1.31 -6.34 8.28
C GLU A 104 -0.07 -6.55 8.91
N THR A 105 -0.65 -5.51 9.49
CA THR A 105 -1.98 -5.58 10.13
C THR A 105 -3.05 -6.05 9.14
N GLY A 106 -3.00 -5.54 7.90
CA GLY A 106 -3.94 -5.94 6.86
C GLY A 106 -3.76 -7.39 6.40
N PHE A 107 -2.60 -8.00 6.58
CA PHE A 107 -2.37 -9.42 6.28
C PHE A 107 -2.60 -10.34 7.48
N MET A 108 -2.30 -9.92 8.71
CA MET A 108 -2.55 -10.73 9.92
C MET A 108 -4.04 -11.05 10.13
N GLY A 109 -4.94 -10.15 9.71
CA GLY A 109 -6.39 -10.32 9.82
C GLY A 109 -7.08 -10.83 8.54
N ALA A 110 -6.36 -10.97 7.44
CA ALA A 110 -6.93 -11.34 6.15
C ALA A 110 -6.97 -12.86 6.00
N THR A 111 -8.17 -13.45 6.02
CA THR A 111 -8.31 -14.88 5.73
C THR A 111 -7.89 -15.22 4.30
N ARG A 112 -7.78 -14.25 3.38
CA ARG A 112 -7.46 -14.49 1.95
C ARG A 112 -8.40 -15.51 1.30
N ASN A 113 -9.66 -15.53 1.75
CA ASN A 113 -10.65 -16.55 1.39
C ASN A 113 -10.24 -17.99 1.77
N LEU A 114 -9.29 -18.13 2.69
CA LEU A 114 -8.94 -19.39 3.32
C LEU A 114 -9.89 -19.67 4.50
N PRO A 115 -10.05 -20.93 4.89
CA PRO A 115 -10.76 -21.32 6.10
C PRO A 115 -10.22 -20.62 7.36
N ASP A 116 -11.09 -20.33 8.34
CA ASP A 116 -10.77 -19.61 9.59
C ASP A 116 -9.67 -20.28 10.44
N ASN A 117 -9.35 -21.55 10.18
CA ASN A 117 -8.30 -22.30 10.86
C ASN A 117 -6.94 -22.25 10.15
N ILE A 118 -6.80 -21.47 9.08
CA ILE A 118 -5.55 -21.28 8.34
C ILE A 118 -5.08 -19.85 8.52
N ILE A 119 -3.93 -19.69 9.18
CA ILE A 119 -3.23 -18.41 9.22
C ILE A 119 -2.38 -18.32 7.96
N TYR A 120 -2.58 -17.24 7.21
CA TYR A 120 -1.77 -16.93 6.05
C TYR A 120 -0.98 -15.65 6.31
N TYR A 121 0.33 -15.73 6.11
CA TYR A 121 1.22 -14.60 6.19
C TYR A 121 2.18 -14.62 5.01
N PRO A 122 2.22 -13.57 4.17
CA PRO A 122 3.09 -13.57 3.00
C PRO A 122 4.56 -13.57 3.38
N THR A 123 5.34 -14.45 2.75
CA THR A 123 6.80 -14.53 2.97
C THR A 123 7.53 -13.24 2.61
N TRP A 124 6.95 -12.43 1.72
CA TRP A 124 7.52 -11.14 1.34
C TRP A 124 7.35 -10.06 2.41
N LEU A 125 6.55 -10.27 3.47
CA LEU A 125 6.45 -9.36 4.63
C LEU A 125 7.36 -9.76 5.80
N GLU A 126 7.60 -11.07 5.97
CA GLU A 126 8.21 -11.65 7.16
C GLU A 126 9.58 -11.07 7.53
N SER A 127 10.38 -10.71 6.53
CA SER A 127 11.78 -10.31 6.78
C SER A 127 11.96 -8.85 7.19
N PHE A 128 10.90 -8.04 7.18
CA PHE A 128 10.99 -6.62 7.55
C PHE A 128 10.46 -6.31 8.95
N TYR A 129 9.76 -7.24 9.58
CA TYR A 129 9.13 -7.06 10.89
C TYR A 129 10.12 -6.60 11.97
N ASP A 130 11.19 -7.37 12.16
CA ASP A 130 12.22 -7.10 13.18
C ASP A 130 12.89 -5.74 13.00
N ALA A 131 12.90 -5.20 11.77
CA ALA A 131 13.51 -3.92 11.48
C ALA A 131 12.68 -2.74 12.03
N CYS A 132 11.36 -2.92 12.18
CA CYS A 132 10.41 -1.90 12.62
C CYS A 132 9.85 -2.09 14.04
N ASP A 133 10.12 -3.22 14.70
CA ASP A 133 9.55 -3.61 16.02
C ASP A 133 9.76 -2.59 17.16
N TRP A 134 10.69 -1.64 17.00
CA TRP A 134 11.01 -0.59 18.00
C TRP A 134 11.04 0.82 17.41
N CYS A 135 10.43 1.02 16.25
CA CYS A 135 10.42 2.32 15.59
C CYS A 135 9.61 3.34 16.41
N ASP A 136 10.19 4.52 16.62
CA ASP A 136 9.52 5.65 17.25
C ASP A 136 9.87 6.98 16.56
N GLU A 137 9.25 8.07 17.02
CA GLU A 137 9.41 9.42 16.45
C GLU A 137 10.85 9.97 16.51
N THR A 138 11.74 9.36 17.29
CA THR A 138 13.13 9.78 17.41
C THR A 138 14.05 9.19 16.33
N TRP A 139 13.56 8.22 15.56
CA TRP A 139 14.33 7.56 14.50
C TRP A 139 14.56 8.49 13.31
N THR A 140 15.82 8.64 12.92
CA THR A 140 16.28 9.35 11.74
C THR A 140 17.09 8.42 10.84
N LEU A 141 17.34 8.86 9.61
CA LEU A 141 18.20 8.11 8.68
C LEU A 141 19.63 7.91 9.22
N GLU A 142 20.12 8.82 10.08
CA GLU A 142 21.45 8.70 10.66
C GLU A 142 21.52 7.73 11.85
N ASN A 143 20.50 7.72 12.72
CA ASN A 143 20.52 6.92 13.94
C ASN A 143 19.91 5.52 13.79
N SER A 144 19.27 5.24 12.65
CA SER A 144 18.61 3.96 12.33
C SER A 144 19.17 3.32 11.05
N PRO A 145 20.49 3.14 10.91
CA PRO A 145 21.08 2.63 9.67
C PRO A 145 20.71 1.18 9.36
N HIS A 146 20.25 0.40 10.36
CA HIS A 146 19.80 -0.97 10.17
C HIS A 146 18.59 -1.06 9.23
N LEU A 147 17.71 -0.05 9.23
CA LEU A 147 16.55 0.01 8.32
C LEU A 147 16.96 0.09 6.85
N ILE A 148 18.06 0.77 6.54
CA ILE A 148 18.58 0.83 5.17
C ILE A 148 19.00 -0.56 4.71
N GLU A 149 19.70 -1.32 5.54
CA GLU A 149 20.13 -2.67 5.16
C GLU A 149 18.98 -3.67 5.13
N ALA A 150 18.05 -3.58 6.07
CA ALA A 150 16.80 -4.34 6.01
C ALA A 150 16.05 -4.02 4.71
N SER A 151 16.02 -2.75 4.28
CA SER A 151 15.25 -2.36 3.08
C SER A 151 15.84 -2.98 1.82
N LYS A 152 17.18 -3.03 1.70
CA LYS A 152 17.86 -3.68 0.57
C LYS A 152 17.63 -5.18 0.56
N GLN A 153 17.67 -5.83 1.73
CA GLN A 153 17.38 -7.26 1.85
C GLN A 153 15.92 -7.57 1.45
N GLN A 154 14.99 -6.72 1.89
CA GLN A 154 13.58 -6.89 1.63
C GLN A 154 13.22 -6.69 0.15
N VAL A 155 13.87 -5.74 -0.54
CA VAL A 155 13.78 -5.59 -2.00
C VAL A 155 14.16 -6.92 -2.69
N HIS A 156 15.28 -7.51 -2.32
CA HIS A 156 15.73 -8.78 -2.91
C HIS A 156 14.73 -9.94 -2.68
N ILE A 157 14.04 -9.95 -1.53
CA ILE A 157 13.04 -10.97 -1.22
C ILE A 157 11.77 -10.79 -2.06
N ILE A 158 11.31 -9.55 -2.27
CA ILE A 158 10.10 -9.26 -3.06
C ILE A 158 10.34 -9.55 -4.54
N GLU A 159 11.53 -9.27 -5.06
CA GLU A 159 11.86 -9.43 -6.49
C GLU A 159 12.17 -10.89 -6.91
N LYS A 160 12.31 -11.80 -5.95
CA LYS A 160 12.71 -13.20 -6.18
C LYS A 160 11.54 -14.09 -6.59
#